data_AF-A0A7G6X1A5-F1
#
_entry.id   AF-A0A7G6X1A5-F1
#
_cell.length_a   1.000
_cell.length_b   1.000
_cell.length_c   1.000
_cell.angle_alpha   90.00
_cell.angle_beta   90.00
_cell.angle_gamma   90.00
#
_symmetry.space_group_name_H-M   'P 1'
#
loop_
_entity.id
_entity.type
_entity.pdbx_description
1 polymer ?
#
loop_
_entity_poly.entity_id
_entity_poly.type
_entity_poly.pdbx_seq_one_letter_code
_entity_poly.pdbx_strand_id
1 'polypeptide(L)'
;MSLRIHFTCDDLARTIVAPEPDPLWEVLLSLHLLQSDDDQLLFGRWRRHVRRQLPAGDRRLLDLAPPDGYSPDFLTPSESADGFEQGLAAIVQTPTARLATELSRLVGRGQLSAWMRHLPSRPRSTPHPQPNRRRTSPVGKCRRRRDRRGR
;
A
#
# COMPACT_ATOMS: atom_id res chain seq x y z
N MET A 1 9.98 -18.00 -2.41
CA MET A 1 9.93 -17.64 -3.85
C MET A 1 10.53 -16.25 -4.01
N SER A 2 11.41 -16.01 -4.97
CA SER A 2 12.00 -14.67 -5.20
C SER A 2 11.24 -13.92 -6.31
N LEU A 3 10.68 -12.76 -6.01
CA LEU A 3 10.18 -11.83 -7.03
C LEU A 3 11.37 -11.11 -7.67
N ARG A 4 11.46 -11.14 -9.01
CA ARG A 4 12.48 -10.40 -9.78
C ARG A 4 11.79 -9.39 -10.67
N ILE A 5 12.07 -8.11 -10.46
CA ILE A 5 11.56 -7.02 -11.28
C ILE A 5 12.71 -6.55 -12.19
N HIS A 6 12.46 -6.47 -13.49
CA HIS A 6 13.44 -6.07 -14.49
C HIS A 6 13.17 -4.63 -14.95
N PHE A 7 14.11 -3.72 -14.67
CA PHE A 7 14.06 -2.34 -15.12
C PHE A 7 15.02 -2.12 -16.30
N THR A 8 14.56 -1.41 -17.32
CA THR A 8 15.43 -0.85 -18.36
C THR A 8 15.91 0.55 -17.96
N CYS A 9 16.89 1.10 -18.69
CA CYS A 9 17.31 2.49 -18.48
C CYS A 9 16.16 3.49 -18.67
N ASP A 10 15.23 3.20 -19.60
CA ASP A 10 14.08 4.06 -19.87
C ASP A 10 13.06 4.02 -18.73
N ASP A 11 12.92 2.89 -18.03
CA ASP A 11 12.05 2.76 -16.86
C ASP A 11 12.62 3.50 -15.66
N LEU A 12 13.93 3.39 -15.43
CA LEU A 12 14.62 4.15 -14.37
C LEU A 12 14.53 5.65 -14.61
N ALA A 13 14.68 6.10 -15.86
CA ALA A 13 14.56 7.51 -16.21
C ALA A 13 13.13 8.08 -15.99
N ARG A 14 12.11 7.22 -15.89
CA ARG A 14 10.72 7.60 -15.60
C ARG A 14 10.31 7.36 -14.15
N THR A 15 11.17 6.74 -13.35
CA THR A 15 10.90 6.48 -11.94
C THR A 15 11.11 7.77 -11.15
N ILE A 16 10.10 8.15 -10.36
CA ILE A 16 10.13 9.34 -9.52
C ILE A 16 9.94 8.90 -8.09
N VAL A 17 10.77 9.43 -7.19
CA VAL A 17 10.60 9.26 -5.75
C VAL A 17 9.60 10.31 -5.28
N ALA A 18 8.54 9.88 -4.59
CA ALA A 18 7.58 10.81 -3.99
C ALA A 18 8.32 11.69 -2.96
N PRO A 19 7.97 12.99 -2.87
CA PRO A 19 8.66 13.91 -1.96
C PRO A 19 8.43 13.55 -0.49
N GLU A 20 7.32 12.86 -0.19
CA GLU A 20 6.93 12.45 1.14
C GLU A 20 6.43 10.99 1.12
N PRO A 21 6.58 10.25 2.23
CA PRO A 21 5.99 8.93 2.37
C PRO A 21 4.45 9.00 2.29
N ASP A 22 3.83 8.00 1.67
CA ASP A 22 2.38 7.88 1.70
C ASP A 22 1.93 7.39 3.09
N PRO A 23 1.05 8.13 3.78
CA PRO A 23 0.74 7.86 5.18
C PRO A 23 -0.02 6.54 5.38
N LEU A 24 -0.85 6.10 4.43
CA LEU A 24 -1.56 4.82 4.57
C LEU A 24 -0.68 3.63 4.23
N TRP A 25 0.29 3.79 3.32
CA TRP A 25 1.34 2.80 3.13
C TRP A 25 2.22 2.65 4.38
N GLU A 26 2.61 3.74 5.03
CA GLU A 26 3.38 3.69 6.28
C GLU A 26 2.62 2.97 7.41
N VAL A 27 1.30 3.20 7.51
CA VAL A 27 0.45 2.47 8.47
C VAL A 27 0.40 0.98 8.13
N LEU A 28 0.17 0.61 6.86
CA LEU A 28 0.12 -0.79 6.44
C LEU A 28 1.44 -1.52 6.74
N LEU A 29 2.57 -0.92 6.35
CA LEU A 29 3.90 -1.47 6.58
C LEU A 29 4.24 -1.55 8.07
N SER A 30 3.78 -0.59 8.87
CA SER A 30 3.91 -0.66 10.33
C SER A 30 3.12 -1.83 10.92
N LEU A 31 1.91 -2.13 10.41
CA LEU A 31 1.13 -3.30 10.84
C LEU A 31 1.84 -4.61 10.47
N HIS A 32 2.46 -4.70 9.29
CA HIS A 32 3.29 -5.85 8.90
C HIS A 32 4.47 -6.01 9.86
N LEU A 33 5.20 -4.92 10.11
CA LEU A 33 6.35 -4.94 11.01
C LEU A 33 5.97 -5.29 12.45
N LEU A 34 4.78 -4.91 12.91
CA LEU A 34 4.23 -5.31 14.21
C LEU A 34 3.96 -6.81 14.32
N GLN A 35 3.84 -7.53 13.22
CA GLN A 35 3.56 -8.97 13.17
C GLN A 35 4.81 -9.80 12.83
N SER A 36 5.82 -9.19 12.22
CA SER A 36 7.11 -9.83 11.93
C SER A 36 8.08 -9.76 13.12
N ASP A 37 8.99 -10.74 13.16
CA ASP A 37 10.15 -10.79 14.05
C ASP A 37 11.44 -10.30 13.38
N ASP A 38 11.38 -9.77 12.15
CA ASP A 38 12.54 -9.28 11.42
C ASP A 38 13.17 -8.05 12.08
N ASP A 39 14.48 -7.89 11.89
CA ASP A 39 15.25 -6.71 12.32
C ASP A 39 15.03 -6.32 13.80
N GLN A 40 15.04 -7.32 14.70
CA GLN A 40 14.82 -7.12 16.15
C GLN A 40 15.69 -6.03 16.77
N LEU A 41 16.92 -5.85 16.29
CA LEU A 41 17.83 -4.81 16.79
C LEU A 41 17.31 -3.40 16.47
N LEU A 42 16.69 -3.21 15.31
CA LEU A 42 16.14 -1.93 14.87
C LEU A 42 14.73 -1.70 15.43
N PHE A 43 13.85 -2.69 15.32
CA PHE A 43 12.41 -2.49 15.57
C PHE A 43 11.89 -3.16 16.84
N GLY A 44 12.68 -3.97 17.54
CA GLY A 44 12.22 -4.72 18.71
C GLY A 44 11.72 -3.82 19.85
N ARG A 45 12.40 -2.69 20.12
CA ARG A 45 11.95 -1.71 21.14
C ARG A 45 10.66 -1.01 20.72
N TRP A 46 10.58 -0.60 19.46
CA TRP A 46 9.39 0.04 18.88
C TRP A 46 8.18 -0.89 18.93
N ARG A 47 8.32 -2.14 18.47
CA ARG A 47 7.26 -3.16 18.51
C ARG A 47 6.69 -3.34 19.92
N ARG A 48 7.56 -3.52 20.93
CA ARG A 48 7.12 -3.67 22.33
C ARG A 48 6.38 -2.44 22.83
N HIS A 49 6.84 -1.25 22.48
CA HIS A 49 6.22 0.00 22.88
C HIS A 49 4.84 0.20 22.24
N VAL A 50 4.71 -0.04 20.94
CA VAL A 50 3.45 0.09 20.21
C VAL A 50 2.44 -0.98 20.63
N ARG A 51 2.85 -2.26 20.73
CA ARG A 51 1.95 -3.35 21.18
C ARG A 51 1.35 -3.12 22.58
N ARG A 52 2.06 -2.38 23.46
CA ARG A 52 1.58 -2.01 24.80
C ARG A 52 0.55 -0.87 24.78
N GLN A 53 0.65 0.02 23.80
CA GLN A 53 -0.25 1.16 23.66
C GLN A 53 -1.46 0.86 22.79
N LEU A 54 -1.36 -0.13 21.89
CA LEU A 54 -2.44 -0.49 20.99
C LEU A 54 -3.58 -1.17 21.77
N PRO A 55 -4.77 -0.54 21.85
CA PRO A 55 -5.94 -1.11 22.50
C PRO A 55 -6.31 -2.47 21.90
N ALA A 56 -6.93 -3.34 22.71
CA ALA A 56 -7.31 -4.68 22.26
C ALA A 56 -8.29 -4.65 21.06
N GLY A 57 -9.13 -3.62 20.96
CA GLY A 57 -10.02 -3.41 19.81
C GLY A 57 -9.25 -3.18 18.51
N ASP A 58 -8.20 -2.37 18.57
CA ASP A 58 -7.45 -1.90 17.40
C ASP A 58 -6.49 -2.96 16.87
N ARG A 59 -6.12 -3.95 17.70
CA ARG A 59 -5.35 -5.12 17.27
C ARG A 59 -6.02 -5.92 16.16
N ARG A 60 -7.33 -5.78 15.98
CA ARG A 60 -8.07 -6.37 14.86
C ARG A 60 -7.58 -5.89 13.49
N LEU A 61 -6.97 -4.71 13.41
CA LEU A 61 -6.36 -4.21 12.17
C LEU A 61 -5.21 -5.11 11.68
N LEU A 62 -4.56 -5.86 12.58
CA LEU A 62 -3.53 -6.83 12.21
C LEU A 62 -4.13 -7.96 11.33
N ASP A 63 -5.38 -8.36 11.61
CA ASP A 63 -6.08 -9.37 10.80
C ASP A 63 -6.32 -8.87 9.35
N LEU A 64 -6.47 -7.56 9.13
CA LEU A 64 -6.68 -6.97 7.79
C LEU A 64 -5.39 -6.82 6.99
N ALA A 65 -4.24 -6.82 7.66
CA ALA A 65 -2.95 -6.53 7.08
C ALA A 65 -1.95 -7.63 7.44
N PRO A 66 -2.14 -8.87 6.97
CA PRO A 66 -1.16 -9.92 7.21
C PRO A 66 0.18 -9.53 6.56
N PRO A 67 1.33 -9.77 7.24
CA PRO A 67 2.65 -9.43 6.71
C PRO A 67 3.00 -10.21 5.44
N ASP A 68 2.41 -11.40 5.28
CA ASP A 68 2.57 -12.26 4.13
C ASP A 68 1.24 -12.45 3.40
N GLY A 69 1.29 -12.39 2.07
CA GLY A 69 0.13 -12.62 1.21
C GLY A 69 -0.59 -11.34 0.81
N TYR A 70 -1.91 -11.41 0.67
CA TYR A 70 -2.72 -10.30 0.19
C TYR A 70 -3.15 -9.38 1.32
N SER A 71 -2.84 -8.09 1.20
CA SER A 71 -3.49 -7.02 1.98
C SER A 71 -4.50 -6.30 1.08
N PRO A 72 -5.72 -5.97 1.55
CA PRO A 72 -6.73 -5.30 0.73
C PRO A 72 -6.28 -3.94 0.20
N ASP A 73 -6.42 -3.73 -1.10
CA ASP A 73 -6.01 -2.49 -1.79
C ASP A 73 -6.85 -1.28 -1.36
N PHE A 74 -8.04 -1.49 -0.79
CA PHE A 74 -8.84 -0.40 -0.23
C PHE A 74 -8.18 0.26 0.98
N LEU A 75 -7.20 -0.39 1.62
CA LEU A 75 -6.40 0.20 2.70
C LEU A 75 -5.32 1.17 2.20
N THR A 76 -5.01 1.15 0.90
CA THR A 76 -4.00 2.02 0.26
C THR A 76 -4.62 2.74 -0.96
N PRO A 77 -5.68 3.56 -0.74
CA PRO A 77 -6.31 4.33 -1.80
C PRO A 77 -5.35 5.35 -2.40
N SER A 78 -5.46 5.65 -3.69
CA SER A 78 -4.62 6.67 -4.34
C SER A 78 -4.72 8.07 -3.71
N GLU A 79 -5.84 8.34 -3.06
CA GLU A 79 -6.18 9.57 -2.37
C GLU A 79 -5.28 9.84 -1.15
N SER A 80 -4.62 8.82 -0.59
CA SER A 80 -3.62 9.05 0.48
C SER A 80 -2.39 9.80 0.02
N ALA A 81 -2.15 9.86 -1.30
CA ALA A 81 -1.11 10.70 -1.86
C ALA A 81 -1.36 12.20 -1.66
N ASP A 82 -2.59 12.58 -1.26
CA ASP A 82 -2.97 13.95 -0.93
C ASP A 82 -3.07 14.16 0.61
N GLY A 83 -2.77 13.14 1.42
CA GLY A 83 -2.71 13.20 2.88
C GLY A 83 -3.51 12.11 3.60
N PHE A 84 -3.29 12.01 4.92
CA PHE A 84 -3.91 10.97 5.76
C PHE A 84 -5.44 11.07 5.81
N GLU A 85 -5.97 12.29 5.96
CA GLU A 85 -7.42 12.53 6.02
C GLU A 85 -8.13 12.17 4.71
N GLN A 86 -7.50 12.48 3.57
CA GLN A 86 -8.02 12.14 2.24
C GLN A 86 -8.04 10.63 2.04
N GLY A 87 -6.96 9.94 2.44
CA GLY A 87 -6.90 8.49 2.46
C GLY A 87 -7.98 7.86 3.35
N LEU A 88 -8.15 8.36 4.57
CA LEU A 88 -9.16 7.83 5.50
C LEU A 88 -10.59 8.05 4.98
N ALA A 89 -10.87 9.22 4.41
CA ALA A 89 -12.14 9.50 3.75
C ALA A 89 -12.40 8.52 2.61
N ALA A 90 -11.38 8.19 1.80
CA ALA A 90 -11.49 7.22 0.72
C ALA A 90 -11.75 5.78 1.25
N ILE A 91 -11.08 5.37 2.34
CA ILE A 91 -11.34 4.10 3.02
C ILE A 91 -12.82 4.03 3.45
N VAL A 92 -13.31 5.05 4.16
CA VAL A 92 -14.70 5.11 4.64
C VAL A 92 -15.72 5.10 3.49
N GLN A 93 -15.34 5.63 2.33
CA GLN A 93 -16.17 5.64 1.12
C GLN A 93 -16.07 4.37 0.28
N THR A 94 -15.28 3.37 0.69
CA THR A 94 -15.12 2.12 -0.07
C THR A 94 -16.48 1.45 -0.32
N PRO A 95 -16.88 1.21 -1.58
CA PRO A 95 -18.16 0.57 -1.88
C PRO A 95 -18.25 -0.85 -1.29
N THR A 96 -19.42 -1.24 -0.79
CA THR A 96 -19.64 -2.60 -0.20
C THR A 96 -19.17 -3.72 -1.12
N ALA A 97 -19.46 -3.61 -2.42
CA ALA A 97 -19.06 -4.63 -3.39
C ALA A 97 -17.53 -4.79 -3.46
N ARG A 98 -16.78 -3.69 -3.36
CA ARG A 98 -15.31 -3.70 -3.32
C ARG A 98 -14.81 -4.28 -1.99
N LEU A 99 -15.36 -3.85 -0.85
CA LEU A 99 -15.03 -4.42 0.46
C LEU A 99 -15.22 -5.93 0.48
N ALA A 100 -16.38 -6.44 0.05
CA ALA A 100 -16.67 -7.87 0.02
C ALA A 100 -15.71 -8.63 -0.89
N THR A 101 -15.42 -8.09 -2.08
CA THR A 101 -14.50 -8.70 -3.04
C THR A 101 -13.09 -8.80 -2.46
N GLU A 102 -12.54 -7.71 -1.92
CA GLU A 102 -11.17 -7.72 -1.39
C GLU A 102 -11.04 -8.52 -0.10
N LEU A 103 -12.05 -8.47 0.79
CA LEU A 103 -12.07 -9.33 1.98
C LEU A 103 -12.14 -10.83 1.62
N SER A 104 -12.86 -11.21 0.56
CA SER A 104 -12.85 -12.60 0.10
C SER A 104 -11.47 -13.07 -0.39
N ARG A 105 -10.64 -12.15 -0.91
CA ARG A 105 -9.26 -12.45 -1.34
C ARG A 105 -8.32 -12.59 -0.15
N LEU A 106 -8.47 -11.72 0.85
CA LEU A 106 -7.70 -11.75 2.10
C LEU A 106 -7.80 -13.10 2.81
N VAL A 107 -8.97 -13.72 2.74
CA VAL A 107 -9.27 -14.99 3.42
C VAL A 107 -8.55 -16.19 2.80
N GLY A 108 -8.17 -16.12 1.52
CA GLY A 108 -7.64 -17.28 0.80
C GLY A 108 -8.56 -18.51 0.96
N ARG A 109 -8.06 -19.56 1.66
CA ARG A 109 -8.81 -20.79 2.02
C ARG A 109 -9.35 -20.82 3.46
N GLY A 110 -9.13 -19.78 4.26
CA GLY A 110 -9.52 -19.69 5.66
C GLY A 110 -10.95 -19.17 5.88
N GLN A 111 -11.24 -18.65 7.07
CA GLN A 111 -12.49 -17.96 7.38
C GLN A 111 -12.19 -16.51 7.78
N LEU A 112 -13.05 -15.56 7.39
CA LEU A 112 -13.02 -14.20 7.94
C LEU A 112 -13.16 -14.24 9.45
N SER A 113 -12.47 -13.34 10.16
CA SER A 113 -12.79 -13.09 11.56
C SER A 113 -14.22 -12.53 11.68
N ALA A 114 -14.87 -12.78 12.82
CA ALA A 114 -16.28 -12.43 12.99
C ALA A 114 -16.55 -10.93 12.76
N TRP A 115 -15.63 -10.07 13.20
CA TRP A 115 -15.81 -8.63 13.08
C TRP A 115 -15.78 -8.14 11.62
N MET A 116 -14.96 -8.74 10.75
CA MET A 116 -14.90 -8.37 9.32
C MET A 116 -16.21 -8.69 8.59
N ARG A 117 -16.92 -9.75 9.01
CA ARG A 117 -18.25 -10.06 8.47
C ARG A 117 -19.31 -9.02 8.84
N HIS A 118 -19.08 -8.25 9.90
CA HIS A 118 -19.99 -7.23 10.38
C HIS A 118 -19.62 -5.81 9.91
N LEU A 119 -18.66 -5.68 8.98
CA LEU A 119 -18.34 -4.38 8.40
C LEU A 119 -19.58 -3.78 7.71
N PRO A 120 -19.93 -2.52 8.01
CA PRO A 120 -21.15 -1.91 7.51
C PRO A 120 -21.14 -1.83 5.99
N SER A 121 -22.24 -2.24 5.37
CA SER A 121 -22.44 -2.14 3.93
C SER A 121 -22.89 -0.74 3.54
N ARG A 122 -22.05 0.01 2.80
CA ARG A 122 -22.42 1.26 2.13
C ARG A 122 -22.81 1.03 0.64
N PRO A 123 -23.98 1.50 0.19
CA PRO A 123 -24.37 1.40 -1.22
C PRO A 123 -23.42 2.20 -2.13
N ARG A 124 -23.29 1.74 -3.39
CA ARG A 124 -22.38 2.29 -4.39
C ARG A 124 -22.61 3.80 -4.57
N SER A 125 -21.62 4.60 -4.21
CA SER A 125 -21.58 6.04 -4.54
C SER A 125 -21.04 6.20 -5.96
N THR A 126 -21.54 7.18 -6.72
CA THR A 126 -20.99 7.54 -8.03
C THR A 126 -19.52 7.94 -7.90
N PRO A 127 -18.61 7.44 -8.76
CA PRO A 127 -17.19 7.74 -8.64
C PRO A 127 -16.95 9.24 -8.82
N HIS A 128 -16.19 9.83 -7.89
CA HIS A 128 -15.69 11.20 -8.02
C HIS A 128 -14.61 11.21 -9.11
N PRO A 129 -14.67 12.11 -10.10
CA PRO A 129 -13.65 12.17 -11.15
C PRO A 129 -12.29 12.47 -10.53
N GLN A 130 -11.33 11.56 -10.69
CA GLN A 130 -9.95 11.80 -10.27
C GLN A 130 -9.36 12.96 -11.09
N PRO A 131 -8.73 13.96 -10.45
CA PRO A 131 -8.00 14.98 -11.17
C PRO A 131 -6.80 14.33 -11.87
N ASN A 132 -6.81 14.42 -13.19
CA ASN A 132 -5.75 13.94 -14.07
C ASN A 132 -4.41 14.56 -13.65
N ARG A 133 -3.53 13.77 -13.00
CA ARG A 133 -2.17 14.20 -12.68
C ARG A 133 -1.47 14.50 -14.00
N ARG A 134 -1.28 15.79 -14.29
CA ARG A 134 -0.64 16.30 -15.49
C ARG A 134 0.71 15.60 -15.67
N ARG A 135 0.84 14.82 -16.75
CA ARG A 135 2.13 14.35 -17.26
C ARG A 135 2.97 15.57 -17.63
N THR A 136 3.93 15.95 -16.80
CA THR A 136 5.02 16.83 -17.22
C THR A 136 6.04 15.99 -18.00
N SER A 137 6.04 16.12 -19.33
CA SER A 137 7.18 15.76 -20.18
C SER A 137 8.21 16.88 -20.12
N PRO A 138 9.52 16.57 -20.11
CA PRO A 138 10.23 16.35 -21.37
C PRO A 138 11.32 15.27 -21.30
N VAL A 139 11.31 14.31 -22.24
CA VAL A 139 12.47 13.41 -22.46
C VAL A 139 13.43 14.07 -23.46
N GLY A 140 14.56 14.55 -22.95
CA GLY A 140 15.74 14.87 -23.73
C GLY A 140 16.38 13.58 -24.26
N LYS A 141 16.60 13.51 -25.57
CA LYS A 141 17.21 12.37 -26.26
C LYS A 141 18.67 12.18 -25.81
N CYS A 142 18.96 11.13 -25.05
CA CYS A 142 20.34 10.66 -24.88
C CYS A 142 20.85 10.04 -26.19
N ARG A 143 21.65 10.80 -26.97
CA ARG A 143 22.40 10.26 -28.11
C ARG A 143 23.49 9.32 -27.59
N ARG A 144 23.39 8.02 -27.93
CA ARG A 144 24.47 7.05 -27.76
C ARG A 144 25.68 7.48 -28.60
N ARG A 145 26.80 7.85 -27.97
CA ARG A 145 28.13 7.81 -28.60
C ARG A 145 28.53 6.34 -28.75
N ARG A 146 28.64 5.84 -29.97
CA ARG A 146 29.38 4.60 -30.25
C ARG A 146 30.86 4.94 -30.24
N ASP A 147 31.55 4.41 -29.24
CA ASP A 147 33.00 4.29 -29.25
C ASP A 147 33.37 3.24 -30.30
N ARG A 148 34.12 3.63 -31.33
CA ARG A 148 34.81 2.71 -32.24
C ARG A 148 36.31 2.90 -32.03
N ARG A 149 36.89 2.05 -31.19
CA ARG A 149 38.33 1.71 -31.26
C ARG A 149 38.51 0.57 -32.25
N GLY A 150 39.56 0.65 -33.06
CA GLY A 150 40.17 -0.50 -33.73
C GLY A 150 40.24 -0.40 -35.25
N ARG A 151 41.31 0.20 -35.77
CA ARG A 151 42.43 -0.51 -36.40
C ARG A 151 43.65 0.39 -36.42
#